data_AF-A0A1D2I4Y9-F1
#
_entry.id   AF-A0A1D2I4Y9-F1
#
_cell.length_a   1.000
_cell.length_b   1.000
_cell.length_c   1.000
_cell.angle_alpha   90.00
_cell.angle_beta   90.00
_cell.angle_gamma   90.00
#
_symmetry.space_group_name_H-M   'P 1'
#
loop_
_entity.id
_entity.type
_entity.pdbx_description
1 polymer ?
#
loop_
_entity_poly.entity_id
_entity_poly.type
_entity_poly.pdbx_seq_one_letter_code
_entity_poly.pdbx_strand_id
1 'polypeptide(L)'
;MITIVRTRTLRALRASITEAETAAKAARTDDSAIRTETALEDLHAQHAALTAAAARDAGELQTLRAQHLLDTEDRAVLRTLLRTARKTAAAQQHVFVLMQRGALHSVHATREDAEQAAERDGAHPDGWLTQGVLDTDAPAYEVAWRIQPMPIGTSRQ
;
A
#
# COMPACT_ATOMS: atom_id res chain seq x y z
N MET A 1 86.83 10.72 53.60
CA MET A 1 85.53 11.35 53.92
C MET A 1 84.70 11.67 52.66
N ILE A 2 85.27 12.29 51.62
CA ILE A 2 84.58 12.68 50.38
C ILE A 2 83.92 11.49 49.64
N THR A 3 84.60 10.34 49.55
CA THR A 3 84.09 9.16 48.83
C THR A 3 82.82 8.56 49.47
N ILE A 4 82.73 8.59 50.81
CA ILE A 4 81.59 8.06 51.57
C ILE A 4 80.35 8.96 51.40
N VAL A 5 80.55 10.28 51.37
CA VAL A 5 79.47 11.24 51.11
C VAL A 5 78.95 11.10 49.68
N ARG A 6 79.86 10.90 48.71
CA ARG A 6 79.52 10.70 47.29
C ARG A 6 78.76 9.39 47.04
N THR A 7 79.08 8.30 47.72
CA THR A 7 78.34 7.03 47.56
C THR A 7 76.96 7.08 48.21
N ARG A 8 76.83 7.76 49.36
CA ARG A 8 75.53 7.96 50.03
C ARG A 8 74.58 8.81 49.20
N THR A 9 75.07 9.92 48.65
CA THR A 9 74.27 10.81 47.77
C THR A 9 73.85 10.11 46.49
N LEU A 10 74.77 9.38 45.85
CA LEU A 10 74.45 8.62 44.62
C LEU A 10 73.43 7.51 44.89
N ARG A 11 73.52 6.82 46.04
CA ARG A 11 72.52 5.82 46.44
C ARG A 11 71.14 6.47 46.69
N ALA A 12 71.10 7.62 47.36
CA ALA A 12 69.85 8.35 47.59
C ALA A 12 69.21 8.82 46.27
N LEU A 13 70.01 9.32 45.33
CA LEU A 13 69.53 9.71 44.00
C LEU A 13 68.98 8.52 43.21
N ARG A 14 69.65 7.36 43.25
CA ARG A 14 69.14 6.14 42.60
C ARG A 14 67.82 5.69 43.21
N ALA A 15 67.70 5.70 44.54
CA ALA A 15 66.44 5.36 45.22
C ALA A 15 65.31 6.33 44.82
N SER A 16 65.59 7.63 44.80
CA SER A 16 64.63 8.65 44.37
C SER A 16 64.21 8.50 42.91
N ILE A 17 65.12 8.16 41.99
CA ILE A 17 64.79 7.89 40.59
C ILE A 17 63.88 6.66 40.49
N THR A 18 64.22 5.56 41.18
CA THR A 18 63.37 4.35 41.14
C THR A 18 61.98 4.58 41.72
N GLU A 19 61.87 5.40 42.77
CA GLU A 19 60.58 5.79 43.36
C GLU A 19 59.77 6.69 42.41
N ALA A 20 60.43 7.63 41.74
CA ALA A 20 59.77 8.46 40.73
C ALA A 20 59.31 7.64 39.51
N GLU A 21 60.09 6.65 39.07
CA GLU A 21 59.73 5.75 37.97
C GLU A 21 58.56 4.85 38.31
N THR A 22 58.52 4.28 39.53
CA THR A 22 57.38 3.45 39.96
C THR A 22 56.11 4.28 40.12
N ALA A 23 56.22 5.47 40.70
CA ALA A 23 55.11 6.41 40.81
C ALA A 23 54.58 6.85 39.42
N ALA A 24 55.48 7.19 38.50
CA ALA A 24 55.10 7.55 37.13
C ALA A 24 54.45 6.39 36.37
N LYS A 25 54.90 5.15 36.59
CA LYS A 25 54.29 3.97 35.99
C LYS A 25 52.88 3.73 36.54
N ALA A 26 52.70 3.83 37.85
CA ALA A 26 51.38 3.71 38.49
C ALA A 26 50.40 4.78 37.99
N ALA A 27 50.85 6.05 37.92
CA ALA A 27 50.02 7.13 37.40
C ALA A 27 49.57 6.89 35.94
N ARG A 28 50.45 6.34 35.09
CA ARG A 28 50.09 5.99 33.70
C ARG A 28 49.11 4.84 33.61
N THR A 29 49.22 3.83 34.47
CA THR A 29 48.27 2.71 34.48
C THR A 29 46.90 3.16 34.95
N ASP A 30 46.85 4.03 35.97
CA ASP A 30 45.59 4.58 36.49
C ASP A 30 44.92 5.47 35.45
N ASP A 31 45.67 6.38 34.82
CA ASP A 31 45.16 7.22 33.73
C ASP A 31 44.68 6.39 32.53
N SER A 32 45.39 5.30 32.19
CA SER A 32 44.93 4.38 31.16
C SER A 32 43.63 3.67 31.55
N ALA A 33 43.50 3.22 32.80
CA ALA A 33 42.31 2.55 33.29
C ALA A 33 41.09 3.48 33.24
N ILE A 34 41.24 4.71 33.73
CA ILE A 34 40.19 5.74 33.68
C ILE A 34 39.76 6.01 32.24
N ARG A 35 40.73 6.21 31.32
CA ARG A 35 40.42 6.44 29.90
C ARG A 35 39.68 5.26 29.26
N THR A 36 40.04 4.03 29.58
CA THR A 36 39.34 2.85 29.05
C THR A 36 37.94 2.69 29.64
N GLU A 37 37.76 3.03 30.92
CA GLU A 37 36.45 2.98 31.58
C GLU A 37 35.51 4.02 30.97
N THR A 38 35.95 5.27 30.82
CA THR A 38 35.16 6.32 30.15
C THR A 38 34.81 5.93 28.72
N ALA A 39 35.75 5.36 27.95
CA ALA A 39 35.47 4.92 26.59
C ALA A 39 34.44 3.77 26.52
N LEU A 40 34.43 2.87 27.51
CA LEU A 40 33.43 1.81 27.61
C LEU A 40 32.06 2.35 28.00
N GLU A 41 31.99 3.30 28.92
CA GLU A 41 30.76 3.99 29.30
C GLU A 41 30.14 4.73 28.10
N ASP A 42 30.96 5.47 27.34
CA ASP A 42 30.55 6.15 26.12
C ASP A 42 30.03 5.17 25.07
N LEU A 43 30.72 4.03 24.88
CA LEU A 43 30.30 3.00 23.94
C LEU A 43 28.97 2.36 24.35
N HIS A 44 28.77 2.08 25.64
CA HIS A 44 27.51 1.56 26.16
C HIS A 44 26.37 2.57 25.98
N ALA A 45 26.62 3.86 26.23
CA ALA A 45 25.64 4.91 26.01
C ALA A 45 25.25 5.02 24.52
N GLN A 46 26.23 4.97 23.61
CA GLN A 46 25.99 4.98 22.17
C GLN A 46 25.22 3.73 21.72
N HIS A 47 25.58 2.54 22.22
CA HIS A 47 24.87 1.31 21.90
C HIS A 47 23.41 1.36 22.37
N ALA A 48 23.16 1.84 23.60
CA ALA A 48 21.81 2.01 24.12
C ALA A 48 21.00 3.01 23.27
N ALA A 49 21.61 4.13 22.87
CA ALA A 49 20.98 5.14 22.02
C ALA A 49 20.63 4.58 20.63
N LEU A 50 21.55 3.84 20.00
CA LEU A 50 21.31 3.19 18.71
C LEU A 50 20.22 2.12 18.80
N THR A 51 20.20 1.34 19.88
CA THR A 51 19.17 0.32 20.10
C THR A 51 17.79 0.97 20.26
N ALA A 52 17.71 2.06 21.01
CA ALA A 52 16.47 2.82 21.17
C ALA A 52 16.01 3.49 19.87
N ALA A 53 16.94 4.01 19.05
CA ALA A 53 16.63 4.54 17.73
C ALA A 53 16.10 3.45 16.78
N ALA A 54 16.79 2.31 16.71
CA ALA A 54 16.35 1.19 15.88
C ALA A 54 14.97 0.66 16.28
N ALA A 55 14.65 0.63 17.58
CA ALA A 55 13.33 0.25 18.06
C ALA A 55 12.23 1.25 17.63
N ARG A 56 12.53 2.56 17.67
CA ARG A 56 11.62 3.60 17.17
C ARG A 56 11.38 3.46 15.66
N ASP A 57 12.46 3.36 14.89
CA ASP A 57 12.38 3.25 13.42
C ASP A 57 11.65 1.97 12.99
N ALA A 58 11.85 0.86 13.71
CA ALA A 58 11.11 -0.38 13.46
C ALA A 58 9.60 -0.21 13.72
N GLY A 59 9.23 0.52 14.78
CA GLY A 59 7.84 0.85 15.08
C GLY A 59 7.19 1.73 14.00
N GLU A 60 7.89 2.78 13.55
CA GLU A 60 7.42 3.65 12.45
C GLU A 60 7.27 2.88 11.14
N LEU A 61 8.21 1.99 10.83
CA LEU A 61 8.13 1.17 9.64
C LEU A 61 6.97 0.16 9.71
N GLN A 62 6.63 -0.35 10.89
CA GLN A 62 5.46 -1.19 11.08
C GLN A 62 4.15 -0.42 10.85
N THR A 63 4.03 0.80 11.37
CA THR A 63 2.82 1.62 11.19
C THR A 63 2.64 2.03 9.72
N LEU A 64 3.73 2.43 9.04
CA LEU A 64 3.69 2.75 7.61
C LEU A 64 3.31 1.55 6.75
N ARG A 65 3.79 0.35 7.08
CA ARG A 65 3.40 -0.87 6.37
C ARG A 65 1.92 -1.20 6.55
N ALA A 66 1.39 -1.04 7.76
CA ALA A 66 -0.03 -1.25 8.03
C ALA A 66 -0.91 -0.24 7.27
N GLN A 67 -0.53 1.04 7.25
CA GLN A 67 -1.22 2.08 6.47
C GLN A 67 -1.16 1.78 4.97
N HIS A 68 0.01 1.39 4.46
CA HIS A 68 0.14 1.06 3.04
C HIS A 68 -0.75 -0.11 2.62
N LEU A 69 -0.87 -1.14 3.46
CA LEU A 69 -1.75 -2.27 3.19
C LEU A 69 -3.21 -1.80 3.06
N LEU A 70 -3.70 -1.02 4.03
CA LEU A 70 -5.06 -0.45 4.00
C LEU A 70 -5.30 0.41 2.74
N ASP A 71 -4.35 1.30 2.41
CA ASP A 71 -4.44 2.13 1.20
C ASP A 71 -4.52 1.28 -0.08
N THR A 72 -3.80 0.16 -0.14
CA THR A 72 -3.85 -0.73 -1.31
C THR A 72 -5.18 -1.46 -1.43
N GLU A 73 -5.75 -1.90 -0.31
CA GLU A 73 -7.08 -2.52 -0.24
C GLU A 73 -8.16 -1.50 -0.65
N ASP A 74 -8.14 -0.30 -0.08
CA ASP A 74 -9.07 0.77 -0.39
C ASP A 74 -9.02 1.15 -1.87
N ARG A 75 -7.81 1.28 -2.46
CA ARG A 75 -7.67 1.55 -3.90
C ARG A 75 -8.20 0.40 -4.76
N ALA A 76 -8.05 -0.84 -4.32
CA ALA A 76 -8.62 -1.99 -5.03
C ALA A 76 -10.15 -1.94 -5.00
N VAL A 77 -10.74 -1.67 -3.83
CA VAL A 77 -12.20 -1.50 -3.65
C VAL A 77 -12.72 -0.31 -4.46
N LEU A 78 -12.06 0.84 -4.44
CA LEU A 78 -12.46 1.99 -5.24
C LEU A 78 -12.41 1.69 -6.74
N ARG A 79 -11.42 0.93 -7.21
CA ARG A 79 -11.34 0.49 -8.60
C ARG A 79 -12.49 -0.45 -8.98
N THR A 80 -12.87 -1.38 -8.10
CA THR A 80 -14.01 -2.27 -8.37
C THR A 80 -15.32 -1.49 -8.38
N LEU A 81 -15.53 -0.59 -7.41
CA LEU A 81 -16.70 0.29 -7.36
C LEU A 81 -16.80 1.21 -8.59
N LEU A 82 -15.69 1.78 -9.05
CA LEU A 82 -15.69 2.57 -10.28
C LEU A 82 -15.99 1.73 -11.51
N ARG A 83 -15.53 0.48 -11.58
CA ARG A 83 -15.89 -0.44 -12.67
C ARG A 83 -17.38 -0.78 -12.65
N THR A 84 -17.95 -1.09 -11.48
CA THR A 84 -19.39 -1.38 -11.36
C THR A 84 -20.22 -0.15 -11.70
N ALA A 85 -19.85 1.03 -11.19
CA ALA A 85 -20.51 2.29 -11.50
C ALA A 85 -20.45 2.63 -13.00
N ARG A 86 -19.32 2.37 -13.68
CA ARG A 86 -19.24 2.53 -15.14
C ARG A 86 -20.12 1.53 -15.88
N LYS A 87 -20.17 0.28 -15.43
CA LYS A 87 -21.03 -0.75 -16.03
C LYS A 87 -22.52 -0.41 -15.89
N THR A 88 -22.94 0.06 -14.71
CA THR A 88 -24.33 0.49 -14.49
C THR A 88 -24.66 1.75 -15.28
N ALA A 89 -23.77 2.74 -15.32
CA ALA A 89 -23.97 3.94 -16.14
C ALA A 89 -24.09 3.61 -17.63
N ALA A 90 -23.27 2.68 -18.15
CA ALA A 90 -23.39 2.23 -19.54
C ALA A 90 -24.71 1.49 -19.81
N ALA A 91 -25.18 0.65 -18.88
CA ALA A 91 -26.47 -0.02 -19.01
C ALA A 91 -27.65 0.97 -19.04
N GLN A 92 -27.54 2.10 -18.33
CA GLN A 92 -28.54 3.18 -18.35
C GLN A 92 -28.54 4.02 -19.65
N GLN A 93 -27.56 3.83 -20.54
CA GLN A 93 -27.50 4.55 -21.82
C GLN A 93 -28.28 3.85 -22.93
N HIS A 94 -29.03 2.78 -22.65
CA HIS A 94 -29.84 2.08 -23.64
C HIS A 94 -31.28 1.99 -23.15
N VAL A 95 -32.23 2.15 -24.07
CA VAL A 95 -33.64 1.81 -23.85
C VAL A 95 -33.94 0.56 -24.65
N PHE A 96 -34.82 -0.29 -24.13
CA PHE A 96 -35.29 -1.46 -24.84
C PHE A 96 -36.58 -1.10 -25.55
N VAL A 97 -36.53 -1.18 -26.87
CA VAL A 97 -37.66 -0.90 -27.74
C VAL A 97 -38.36 -2.22 -28.07
N LEU A 98 -39.64 -2.31 -27.74
CA LEU A 98 -40.51 -3.41 -28.13
C LEU A 98 -41.19 -3.07 -29.46
N MET A 99 -41.01 -3.93 -30.44
CA MET A 99 -41.63 -3.83 -31.77
C MET A 99 -42.58 -5.01 -31.99
N GLN A 100 -43.72 -4.74 -32.62
CA GLN A 100 -44.68 -5.75 -33.02
C GLN A 100 -44.82 -5.73 -34.54
N ARG A 101 -44.43 -6.82 -35.22
CA ARG A 101 -44.43 -6.93 -36.70
C ARG A 101 -43.75 -5.73 -37.40
N GLY A 102 -42.65 -5.23 -36.83
CA GLY A 102 -41.89 -4.11 -37.38
C GLY A 102 -42.40 -2.71 -37.03
N ALA A 103 -43.53 -2.58 -36.32
CA ALA A 103 -43.99 -1.30 -35.78
C ALA A 103 -43.53 -1.11 -34.33
N LEU A 104 -43.15 0.12 -33.97
CA LEU A 104 -42.84 0.48 -32.58
C LEU A 104 -44.10 0.32 -31.71
N HIS A 105 -44.02 -0.50 -30.67
CA HIS A 105 -45.10 -0.72 -29.72
C HIS A 105 -44.88 0.08 -28.42
N SER A 106 -43.77 -0.16 -27.72
CA SER A 106 -43.45 0.51 -26.46
C SER A 106 -41.94 0.57 -26.18
N VAL A 107 -41.55 1.43 -25.23
CA VAL A 107 -40.15 1.76 -24.92
C VAL A 107 -39.94 1.59 -23.41
N HIS A 108 -38.92 0.83 -23.02
CA HIS A 108 -38.72 0.37 -21.63
C HIS A 108 -37.30 0.58 -21.13
N ALA A 109 -37.14 0.97 -19.87
CA ALA A 109 -35.83 1.22 -19.28
C ALA A 109 -34.98 -0.05 -19.15
N THR A 110 -35.60 -1.22 -18.99
CA THR A 110 -34.92 -2.50 -18.91
C THR A 110 -35.47 -3.51 -19.92
N ARG A 111 -34.67 -4.53 -20.21
CA ARG A 111 -35.06 -5.64 -21.09
C ARG A 111 -36.21 -6.44 -20.48
N GLU A 112 -36.14 -6.73 -19.19
CA GLU A 112 -37.14 -7.50 -18.45
C GLU A 112 -38.50 -6.82 -18.48
N ASP A 113 -38.54 -5.48 -18.36
CA ASP A 113 -39.78 -4.71 -18.50
C ASP A 113 -40.39 -4.85 -19.90
N ALA A 114 -39.56 -4.88 -20.95
CA ALA A 114 -40.01 -5.07 -22.33
C ALA A 114 -40.54 -6.49 -22.57
N GLU A 115 -39.90 -7.51 -22.00
CA GLU A 115 -40.35 -8.91 -22.06
C GLU A 115 -41.70 -9.07 -21.34
N GLN A 116 -41.84 -8.55 -20.12
CA GLN A 116 -43.11 -8.58 -19.38
C GLN A 116 -44.24 -7.83 -20.09
N ALA A 117 -43.93 -6.72 -20.77
CA ALA A 117 -44.91 -6.01 -21.58
C ALA A 117 -45.37 -6.86 -22.77
N ALA A 118 -44.43 -7.52 -23.47
CA ALA A 118 -44.76 -8.42 -24.57
C ALA A 118 -45.65 -9.58 -24.11
N GLU A 119 -45.33 -10.24 -22.99
CA GLU A 119 -46.17 -11.30 -22.42
C GLU A 119 -47.58 -10.83 -22.07
N ARG A 120 -47.68 -9.66 -21.43
CA ARG A 120 -48.98 -9.06 -21.07
C ARG A 120 -49.85 -8.81 -22.29
N ASP A 121 -49.23 -8.41 -23.40
CA ASP A 121 -49.89 -8.11 -24.66
C ASP A 121 -50.04 -9.36 -25.56
N GLY A 122 -49.79 -10.56 -25.00
CA GLY A 122 -50.11 -11.85 -25.61
C GLY A 122 -48.97 -12.49 -26.39
N ALA A 123 -47.72 -12.05 -26.20
CA ALA A 123 -46.57 -12.76 -26.74
C ALA A 123 -46.33 -14.09 -25.99
N HIS A 124 -45.97 -15.15 -26.72
CA HIS A 124 -45.51 -16.39 -26.12
C HIS A 124 -44.11 -16.19 -25.51
N PRO A 125 -43.75 -16.84 -24.38
CA PRO A 125 -42.42 -16.70 -23.74
C PRO A 125 -41.23 -16.96 -24.67
N ASP A 126 -41.40 -17.86 -25.65
CA ASP A 126 -40.40 -18.16 -26.69
C ASP A 126 -40.63 -17.41 -28.03
N GLY A 127 -41.61 -16.51 -28.06
CA GLY A 127 -42.15 -15.90 -29.29
C GLY A 127 -41.52 -14.57 -29.69
N TRP A 128 -40.55 -14.06 -28.92
CA TRP A 128 -39.83 -12.83 -29.25
C TRP A 128 -38.35 -13.08 -29.53
N LEU A 129 -37.82 -12.37 -30.53
CA LEU A 129 -36.38 -12.34 -30.77
C LEU A 129 -35.75 -11.17 -30.00
N THR A 130 -34.71 -11.47 -29.22
CA THR A 130 -33.84 -10.46 -28.64
C THR A 130 -32.58 -10.31 -29.46
N GLN A 131 -32.43 -9.14 -30.10
CA GLN A 131 -31.23 -8.86 -30.87
C GLN A 131 -30.11 -8.47 -29.91
N GLY A 132 -29.06 -9.30 -29.86
CA GLY A 132 -27.91 -9.09 -28.96
C GLY A 132 -26.99 -10.30 -28.75
N VAL A 133 -27.36 -11.51 -29.21
CA VAL A 133 -26.50 -12.71 -29.06
C VAL A 133 -26.12 -13.36 -30.39
N LEU A 134 -26.96 -13.26 -31.43
CA LEU A 134 -26.69 -13.77 -32.77
C LEU A 134 -27.33 -12.83 -33.78
N ASP A 135 -26.56 -12.42 -34.79
CA ASP A 135 -27.07 -11.77 -36.01
C ASP A 135 -28.18 -12.62 -36.60
N THR A 136 -29.42 -12.31 -36.25
CA THR A 136 -30.58 -12.79 -36.99
C THR A 136 -31.03 -11.63 -37.88
N ASP A 137 -30.59 -11.71 -39.14
CA ASP A 137 -31.00 -10.88 -40.27
C ASP A 137 -32.49 -11.07 -40.66
N ALA A 138 -33.31 -11.61 -39.74
CA ALA A 138 -34.74 -11.81 -39.96
C ALA A 138 -35.42 -10.43 -40.12
N PRO A 139 -36.11 -10.18 -41.24
CA PRO A 139 -36.82 -8.94 -41.47
C PRO A 139 -37.84 -8.68 -40.36
N ALA A 140 -37.94 -7.43 -39.90
CA ALA A 140 -38.75 -7.07 -38.73
C ALA A 140 -40.26 -7.41 -38.86
N TYR A 141 -40.75 -7.67 -40.07
CA TYR A 141 -42.14 -8.07 -40.32
C TYR A 141 -42.43 -9.56 -40.10
N GLU A 142 -41.40 -10.42 -40.09
CA GLU A 142 -41.56 -11.89 -39.93
C GLU A 142 -41.69 -12.29 -38.46
N VAL A 143 -41.22 -11.43 -37.56
CA VAL A 143 -41.20 -11.68 -36.12
C VAL A 143 -42.38 -10.95 -35.48
N ALA A 144 -43.27 -11.70 -34.82
CA ALA A 144 -44.44 -11.13 -34.17
C ALA A 144 -44.06 -10.10 -33.10
N TRP A 145 -43.02 -10.39 -32.32
CA TRP A 145 -42.50 -9.54 -31.25
C TRP A 145 -40.97 -9.48 -31.29
N ARG A 146 -40.40 -8.27 -31.25
CA ARG A 146 -38.93 -8.07 -31.28
C ARG A 146 -38.53 -7.06 -30.22
N ILE A 147 -37.52 -7.38 -29.43
CA ILE A 147 -36.94 -6.48 -28.44
C ILE A 147 -35.55 -6.07 -28.90
N GLN A 148 -35.34 -4.76 -29.07
CA GLN A 148 -34.09 -4.20 -29.57
C GLN A 148 -33.54 -3.13 -28.60
N PRO A 149 -32.28 -3.23 -28.17
CA PRO A 149 -31.64 -2.16 -27.42
C PRO A 149 -31.35 -0.97 -28.36
N MET A 150 -31.77 0.23 -27.95
CA MET A 150 -31.54 1.48 -28.65
C MET A 150 -30.74 2.45 -27.77
N PRO A 151 -29.62 3.01 -28.24
CA PRO A 151 -28.84 3.94 -27.44
C PRO A 151 -29.57 5.26 -27.21
N ILE A 152 -29.58 5.72 -25.96
CA ILE A 152 -29.98 7.06 -25.54
C ILE A 152 -28.72 7.94 -25.65
N GLY A 153 -28.60 8.75 -26.70
CA GLY A 153 -27.57 9.79 -26.74
C GLY A 153 -26.65 9.87 -27.97
N THR A 154 -27.09 9.45 -29.15
CA THR A 154 -26.44 9.87 -30.41
C THR A 154 -27.46 10.44 -31.39
N SER A 155 -28.11 11.55 -31.01
CA SER A 155 -28.55 12.54 -32.00
C SER A 155 -27.37 13.49 -32.26
N ARG A 156 -26.42 13.02 -33.07
CA ARG A 156 -25.54 13.92 -33.84
C ARG A 156 -25.80 13.62 -35.32
N GLN A 157 -26.87 14.23 -35.83
CA GLN A 157 -26.96 14.77 -37.17
C GLN A 157 -27.61 16.13 -37.06
#